data_AF-A0A6G2DP32-F1
#
_entry.id   AF-A0A6G2DP32-F1
#
_cell.length_a   1.000
_cell.length_b   1.000
_cell.length_c   1.000
_cell.angle_alpha   90.00
_cell.angle_beta   90.00
_cell.angle_gamma   90.00
#
_symmetry.space_group_name_H-M   'P 1'
#
loop_
_entity.id
_entity.type
_entity.pdbx_description
1 polymer ?
#
loop_
_entity_poly.entity_id
_entity_poly.type
_entity_poly.pdbx_seq_one_letter_code
_entity_poly.pdbx_strand_id
1 'polypeptide(L)'
;GDEELVERTLRPQYLREYIGQDKVKDQLQIFIEAAKMRDEALDHVLLFGPPGLGKTTMAFVIANELGVNLKQTSGPVIEKAGDLVAILNELEPGDVLFI
;
A
#
# COMPACT_ATOMS: atom_id res chain seq x y z
N GLY A 1 -6.61 20.71 1.19
CA GLY A 1 -7.67 21.65 0.72
C GLY A 1 -8.76 20.85 0.02
N ASP A 2 -9.96 21.41 -0.19
CA ASP A 2 -11.11 20.66 -0.74
C ASP A 2 -10.81 19.90 -2.05
N GLU A 3 -9.88 20.39 -2.89
CA GLU A 3 -9.42 19.70 -4.10
C GLU A 3 -8.67 18.38 -3.82
N GLU A 4 -7.86 18.31 -2.76
CA GLU A 4 -7.11 17.11 -2.36
C GLU A 4 -8.05 16.02 -1.80
N LEU A 5 -9.14 16.45 -1.15
CA LEU A 5 -10.20 15.56 -0.68
C LEU A 5 -11.01 14.98 -1.85
N VAL A 6 -11.34 15.82 -2.84
CA VAL A 6 -12.02 15.38 -4.06
C VAL A 6 -11.14 14.40 -4.87
N GLU A 7 -9.84 14.69 -5.01
CA GLU A 7 -8.90 13.80 -5.69
C GLU A 7 -8.73 12.45 -4.98
N ARG A 8 -8.73 12.44 -3.63
CA ARG A 8 -8.78 11.21 -2.83
C ARG A 8 -10.05 10.39 -3.05
N THR A 9 -11.18 11.04 -3.32
CA THR A 9 -12.46 10.36 -3.56
C THR A 9 -12.51 9.68 -4.92
N LEU A 10 -11.69 10.13 -5.88
CA LEU A 10 -11.57 9.54 -7.23
C LEU A 10 -10.60 8.37 -7.30
N ARG A 11 -9.73 8.19 -6.29
CA ARG A 11 -8.81 7.06 -6.24
C ARG A 11 -9.57 5.80 -5.78
N PRO A 12 -9.35 4.65 -6.44
CA PRO A 12 -9.93 3.40 -5.99
C PRO A 12 -9.46 3.10 -4.56
N GLN A 13 -10.40 2.70 -3.71
CA GLN A 13 -10.18 2.31 -2.32
C GLN A 13 -9.92 0.80 -2.23
N TYR A 14 -10.53 0.01 -3.12
CA TYR A 14 -10.47 -1.45 -3.13
C TYR A 14 -10.03 -1.99 -4.49
N LEU A 15 -9.55 -3.24 -4.53
CA LEU A 15 -9.05 -3.88 -5.76
C LEU A 15 -10.14 -3.92 -6.85
N ARG A 16 -11.40 -4.12 -6.44
CA ARG A 16 -12.56 -4.13 -7.36
C ARG A 16 -12.80 -2.81 -8.08
N GLU A 17 -12.33 -1.70 -7.52
CA GLU A 17 -12.46 -0.35 -8.10
C GLU A 17 -11.25 0.00 -8.97
N TYR A 18 -10.17 -0.77 -8.87
CA TYR A 18 -8.95 -0.53 -9.63
C TYR A 18 -9.11 -1.00 -11.08
N ILE A 19 -9.13 -0.06 -12.00
CA ILE A 19 -9.35 -0.33 -13.43
C ILE A 19 -8.06 -0.85 -14.09
N GLY A 20 -8.17 -1.97 -14.81
CA GLY A 20 -7.05 -2.65 -15.46
C GLY A 20 -6.16 -3.42 -14.48
N GLN A 21 -4.99 -3.85 -14.95
CA GLN A 21 -4.03 -4.66 -14.17
C GLN A 21 -4.59 -5.99 -13.65
N ASP A 22 -5.53 -6.62 -14.37
CA ASP A 22 -6.29 -7.78 -13.88
C ASP A 22 -5.40 -8.91 -13.34
N LYS A 23 -4.32 -9.26 -14.05
CA LYS A 23 -3.37 -10.28 -13.57
C LYS A 23 -2.73 -9.94 -12.22
N VAL A 24 -2.39 -8.68 -12.00
CA VAL A 24 -1.78 -8.22 -10.74
C VAL A 24 -2.82 -8.20 -9.62
N LYS A 25 -4.03 -7.73 -9.93
CA LYS A 25 -5.15 -7.70 -8.98
C LYS A 25 -5.52 -9.11 -8.51
N ASP A 26 -5.66 -10.06 -9.45
CA ASP A 26 -6.00 -11.45 -9.14
C ASP A 26 -4.95 -12.09 -8.22
N GLN A 27 -3.67 -11.86 -8.54
CA GLN A 27 -2.56 -12.37 -7.73
C GLN A 27 -2.53 -11.74 -6.34
N LEU A 28 -2.69 -10.41 -6.24
CA LEU A 28 -2.75 -9.71 -4.95
C LEU A 28 -3.95 -10.17 -4.13
N GLN A 29 -5.11 -10.36 -4.75
CA GLN A 29 -6.30 -10.82 -4.05
C GLN A 29 -6.06 -12.18 -3.37
N ILE A 30 -5.45 -13.14 -4.07
CA ILE A 30 -5.10 -14.45 -3.50
C ILE A 30 -4.19 -14.29 -2.28
N PHE A 31 -3.13 -13.46 -2.37
CA PHE A 31 -2.19 -13.27 -1.27
C PHE A 31 -2.81 -12.54 -0.07
N ILE A 32 -3.64 -11.52 -0.32
CA ILE A 32 -4.35 -10.78 0.71
C ILE A 32 -5.34 -11.68 1.43
N GLU A 33 -6.15 -12.44 0.70
CA GLU A 33 -7.10 -13.39 1.30
C GLU A 33 -6.36 -14.43 2.16
N ALA A 34 -5.25 -14.96 1.65
CA ALA A 34 -4.45 -15.93 2.39
C ALA A 34 -3.83 -15.34 3.67
N ALA A 35 -3.32 -14.10 3.63
CA ALA A 35 -2.81 -13.40 4.81
C ALA A 35 -3.91 -13.17 5.86
N LYS A 36 -5.08 -12.70 5.43
CA LYS A 36 -6.25 -12.50 6.31
C LYS A 36 -6.74 -13.80 6.94
N MET A 37 -6.74 -14.90 6.19
CA MET A 37 -7.13 -16.23 6.71
C MET A 37 -6.16 -16.74 7.78
N ARG A 38 -4.89 -16.34 7.73
CA ARG A 38 -3.86 -16.73 8.70
C ARG A 38 -3.71 -15.75 9.86
N ASP A 39 -4.39 -14.61 9.83
CA ASP A 39 -4.19 -13.50 10.77
C ASP A 39 -2.72 -13.04 10.81
N GLU A 40 -2.10 -12.96 9.62
CA GLU A 40 -0.70 -12.58 9.43
C GLU A 40 -0.57 -11.35 8.53
N ALA A 41 0.58 -10.68 8.61
CA ALA A 41 0.92 -9.63 7.67
C ALA A 41 1.07 -10.18 6.24
N LEU A 42 0.76 -9.35 5.25
CA LEU A 42 1.06 -9.66 3.86
C LEU A 42 2.58 -9.70 3.65
N ASP A 43 3.06 -10.65 2.85
CA ASP A 43 4.45 -10.68 2.41
C ASP A 43 4.83 -9.38 1.69
N HIS A 44 6.12 -9.03 1.73
CA HIS A 44 6.61 -7.80 1.10
C HIS A 44 6.35 -7.79 -0.42
N VAL A 45 5.78 -6.68 -0.90
CA VAL A 45 5.40 -6.49 -2.30
C VAL A 45 6.32 -5.47 -2.98
N LEU A 46 6.84 -5.81 -4.16
CA LEU A 46 7.55 -4.86 -5.02
C LEU A 46 6.64 -4.41 -6.18
N LEU A 47 6.26 -3.14 -6.18
CA LEU A 47 5.52 -2.53 -7.28
C LEU A 47 6.48 -1.81 -8.23
N PHE A 48 6.63 -2.32 -9.45
CA PHE A 48 7.53 -1.76 -10.47
C PHE A 48 6.78 -1.34 -11.73
N GLY A 49 7.18 -0.22 -12.32
CA GLY A 49 6.69 0.25 -13.62
C GLY A 49 6.85 1.77 -13.80
N PRO A 50 6.59 2.29 -15.01
CA PRO A 50 6.59 3.72 -15.32
C PRO A 50 5.81 4.60 -14.32
N PRO A 51 6.17 5.89 -14.16
CA PRO A 51 5.38 6.83 -13.37
C PRO A 51 3.95 6.95 -13.92
N GLY A 52 2.99 7.23 -13.03
CA GLY A 52 1.58 7.39 -13.42
C GLY A 52 0.75 6.10 -13.53
N LEU A 53 1.35 4.91 -13.41
CA LEU A 53 0.62 3.63 -13.46
C LEU A 53 -0.06 3.22 -12.13
N GLY A 54 -0.31 4.18 -11.24
CA GLY A 54 -1.09 3.93 -10.01
C GLY A 54 -0.41 3.02 -8.98
N LYS A 55 0.93 2.99 -8.92
CA LYS A 55 1.67 2.22 -7.89
C LYS A 55 1.36 2.69 -6.47
N THR A 56 1.40 4.01 -6.24
CA THR A 56 1.02 4.61 -4.96
C THR A 56 -0.44 4.27 -4.63
N THR A 57 -1.35 4.38 -5.61
CA THR A 57 -2.74 3.99 -5.45
C THR A 57 -2.90 2.51 -5.06
N MET A 58 -2.13 1.61 -5.67
CA MET A 58 -2.16 0.18 -5.35
C MET A 58 -1.72 -0.08 -3.90
N ALA A 59 -0.73 0.64 -3.39
CA ALA A 59 -0.31 0.51 -1.99
C ALA A 59 -1.43 0.88 -1.01
N PHE A 60 -2.17 1.97 -1.27
CA PHE A 60 -3.36 2.35 -0.49
C PHE A 60 -4.46 1.29 -0.57
N VAL A 61 -4.70 0.75 -1.78
CA VAL A 61 -5.68 -0.33 -1.98
C VAL A 61 -5.29 -1.57 -1.16
N ILE A 62 -4.01 -1.98 -1.16
CA ILE A 62 -3.54 -3.13 -0.38
C ILE A 62 -3.81 -2.92 1.12
N ALA A 63 -3.46 -1.75 1.67
CA ALA A 63 -3.70 -1.44 3.08
C ALA A 63 -5.20 -1.46 3.42
N ASN A 64 -6.04 -0.89 2.55
CA ASN A 64 -7.50 -0.91 2.71
C ASN A 64 -8.09 -2.33 2.67
N GLU A 65 -7.62 -3.18 1.77
CA GLU A 65 -8.07 -4.58 1.68
C GLU A 65 -7.67 -5.39 2.93
N LEU A 66 -6.50 -5.09 3.50
CA LEU A 66 -6.03 -5.68 4.75
C LEU A 66 -6.69 -5.07 5.99
N GLY A 67 -7.25 -3.86 5.89
CA GLY A 67 -7.87 -3.14 7.01
C GLY A 67 -6.86 -2.57 8.01
N VAL A 68 -5.66 -2.22 7.53
CA VAL A 68 -4.51 -1.75 8.34
C VAL A 68 -4.10 -0.34 7.94
N ASN A 69 -3.24 0.32 8.73
CA ASN A 69 -2.77 1.65 8.36
C ASN A 69 -1.72 1.56 7.24
N LEU A 70 -1.66 2.61 6.44
CA LEU A 70 -0.57 2.83 5.49
C LEU A 70 0.31 3.98 5.95
N LYS A 71 1.60 3.71 6.04
CA LYS A 71 2.63 4.71 6.25
C LYS A 71 3.44 4.89 4.99
N GLN A 72 3.48 6.11 4.47
CA GLN A 72 4.23 6.44 3.26
C GLN A 72 5.50 7.21 3.62
N THR A 73 6.61 6.85 2.98
CA THR A 73 7.85 7.61 2.96
C THR A 73 8.44 7.57 1.54
N SER A 74 9.67 8.03 1.37
CA SER A 74 10.42 7.87 0.13
C SER A 74 11.89 7.58 0.42
N GLY A 75 12.58 6.88 -0.47
CA GLY A 75 14.00 6.57 -0.33
C GLY A 75 14.88 7.77 0.08
N PRO A 76 14.78 8.94 -0.56
CA PRO A 76 15.57 10.11 -0.20
C PRO A 76 15.32 10.65 1.22
N VAL A 77 14.15 10.38 1.81
CA VAL A 77 13.84 10.78 3.20
C VAL A 77 14.54 9.87 4.21
N ILE A 78 14.94 8.67 3.80
CA ILE A 78 15.69 7.72 4.61
C ILE A 78 17.18 7.92 4.32
N GLU A 79 17.77 8.97 4.90
CA GLU A 79 19.18 9.30 4.66
C GLU A 79 20.12 8.47 5.54
N LYS A 80 19.68 8.10 6.75
CA LYS A 80 20.47 7.37 7.74
C LYS A 80 19.68 6.18 8.27
N ALA A 81 20.42 5.18 8.78
CA ALA A 81 19.81 4.00 9.40
C ALA A 81 18.83 4.35 10.54
N GLY A 82 19.09 5.44 11.27
CA GLY A 82 18.21 5.92 12.35
C GLY A 82 16.82 6.36 11.86
N ASP A 83 16.70 6.86 10.64
CA ASP A 83 15.42 7.35 10.10
C ASP A 83 14.48 6.17 9.83
N LEU A 84 15.02 5.07 9.28
CA LEU A 84 14.27 3.83 9.09
C LEU A 84 13.84 3.24 10.43
N VAL A 85 14.74 3.21 11.42
CA VAL A 85 14.42 2.68 12.76
C VAL A 85 13.29 3.47 13.41
N ALA A 86 13.29 4.81 13.28
CA ALA A 86 12.21 5.65 13.79
C ALA A 86 10.86 5.31 13.12
N ILE A 87 10.84 5.18 11.79
CA ILE A 87 9.63 4.80 11.04
C ILE A 87 9.12 3.43 11.48
N LEU A 88 10.01 2.43 11.61
CA LEU A 88 9.64 1.07 12.02
C LEU A 88 9.07 1.01 13.44
N ASN A 89 9.59 1.82 14.37
CA ASN A 89 9.07 1.87 15.74
C ASN A 89 7.66 2.47 15.84
N GLU A 90 7.23 3.24 14.83
CA GLU A 90 5.91 3.85 14.78
C GLU A 90 4.88 2.99 14.01
N LEU A 91 5.26 1.81 13.50
CA LEU A 91 4.35 0.90 12.81
C LEU A 91 3.64 -0.03 13.80
N GLU A 92 2.35 -0.24 13.59
CA GLU A 92 1.60 -1.27 14.28
C GLU A 92 1.75 -2.63 13.56
N PRO A 93 1.58 -3.77 14.24
CA PRO A 93 1.60 -5.08 13.60
C PRO A 93 0.60 -5.16 12.44
N GLY A 94 1.11 -5.49 11.25
CA GLY A 94 0.31 -5.61 10.03
C GLY A 94 0.23 -4.33 9.19
N ASP A 95 0.66 -3.17 9.71
CA ASP A 95 0.70 -1.93 8.93
C ASP A 95 1.53 -2.05 7.66
N VAL A 96 1.11 -1.34 6.62
CA VAL A 96 1.81 -1.26 5.34
C VAL A 96 2.76 -0.07 5.36
N LEU A 97 4.07 -0.34 5.30
CA LEU A 97 5.07 0.67 4.99
C LEU A 97 5.32 0.74 3.47
N PHE A 98 4.95 1.86 2.86
CA PHE A 98 5.20 2.15 1.45
C PHE A 98 6.36 3.14 1.30
N ILE A 99 7.38 2.76 0.52
CA ILE A 99 8.62 3.52 0.27
C ILE A 99 8.74 3.88 -1.21
#